data_AF-A0A4Y2V2W8-F1
#
_entry.id   AF-A0A4Y2V2W8-F1
#
_cell.length_a   1.000
_cell.length_b   1.000
_cell.length_c   1.000
_cell.angle_alpha   90.00
_cell.angle_beta   90.00
_cell.angle_gamma   90.00
#
_symmetry.space_group_name_H-M   'P 1'
#
loop_
_entity.id
_entity.type
_entity.pdbx_description
1 polymer ?
#
loop_
_entity_poly.entity_id
_entity_poly.type
_entity_poly.pdbx_seq_one_letter_code
_entity_poly.pdbx_strand_id
1 'polypeptide(L)'
;MDKLEYQAIEKLDASNYNSWCDDVRVFLLEKDCWHIVQGTETPPAEGATAKEVRDYRLRKSRAYNIIYLNTEKTHRSLISDTEDARQAWEKLKQHFRPESRARAVALTYAFFSCKIQEGKLQDCMLLVYASL
;
A
#
# COMPACT_ATOMS: atom_id res chain seq x y z
N MET A 1 -29.75 -11.53 8.12
CA MET A 1 -28.32 -11.34 7.85
C MET A 1 -27.83 -10.36 8.88
N ASP A 2 -27.04 -10.86 9.84
CA ASP A 2 -26.46 -10.03 10.87
C ASP A 2 -25.70 -8.88 10.22
N LYS A 3 -26.06 -7.67 10.65
CA LYS A 3 -25.34 -6.45 10.34
C LYS A 3 -24.00 -6.63 11.04
N LEU A 4 -23.01 -7.20 10.37
CA LEU A 4 -21.62 -7.14 10.81
C LEU A 4 -21.37 -5.66 11.07
N GLU A 5 -21.29 -5.29 12.34
CA GLU A 5 -20.82 -3.98 12.77
C GLU A 5 -19.34 -3.95 12.41
N TYR A 6 -19.06 -3.70 11.13
CA TYR A 6 -17.71 -3.41 10.68
C TYR A 6 -17.30 -2.15 11.41
N GLN A 7 -16.37 -2.30 12.35
CA GLN A 7 -15.70 -1.18 12.97
C GLN A 7 -15.19 -0.27 11.85
N ALA A 8 -15.47 1.03 11.97
CA ALA A 8 -15.02 1.99 10.98
C ALA A 8 -13.50 1.90 10.87
N ILE A 9 -13.00 1.70 9.65
CA ILE A 9 -11.57 1.70 9.37
C ILE A 9 -11.01 3.05 9.81
N GLU A 10 -9.96 3.01 10.61
CA GLU A 10 -9.25 4.22 10.99
C GLU A 10 -8.69 4.89 9.74
N LYS A 11 -8.85 6.20 9.62
CA LYS A 11 -8.40 6.91 8.42
C LYS A 11 -6.88 6.97 8.39
N LEU A 12 -6.33 6.92 7.17
CA LEU A 12 -4.88 6.98 6.96
C LEU A 12 -4.28 8.29 7.47
N ASP A 13 -3.36 8.17 8.41
CA ASP A 13 -2.50 9.24 8.92
C ASP A 13 -1.00 8.85 8.85
N ALA A 14 -0.14 9.71 9.39
CA ALA A 14 1.31 9.54 9.34
C ALA A 14 1.86 8.35 10.17
N SER A 15 1.05 7.80 11.08
CA SER A 15 1.46 6.81 12.08
C SER A 15 0.89 5.41 11.82
N ASN A 16 -0.24 5.30 11.11
CA ASN A 16 -1.00 4.06 10.98
C ASN A 16 -0.94 3.41 9.59
N TYR A 17 -0.01 3.82 8.71
CA TYR A 17 0.03 3.34 7.32
C TYR A 17 -0.01 1.81 7.16
N ASN A 18 0.71 1.05 7.98
CA ASN A 18 0.75 -0.42 7.87
C ASN A 18 -0.60 -1.06 8.26
N SER A 19 -1.19 -0.67 9.39
CA SER A 19 -2.49 -1.18 9.81
C SER A 19 -3.60 -0.75 8.85
N TRP A 20 -3.56 0.50 8.39
CA TRP A 20 -4.46 0.99 7.35
C TRP A 20 -4.38 0.16 6.07
N CYS A 21 -3.19 -0.23 5.64
CA CYS A 21 -3.02 -1.09 4.47
C CYS A 21 -3.72 -2.43 4.65
N ASP A 22 -3.58 -3.06 5.81
CA ASP A 22 -4.20 -4.36 6.11
C ASP A 22 -5.73 -4.24 6.16
N ASP A 23 -6.26 -3.24 6.87
CA ASP A 23 -7.71 -3.01 7.02
C ASP A 23 -8.37 -2.69 5.67
N VAL A 24 -7.81 -1.75 4.91
CA VAL A 24 -8.34 -1.37 3.60
C VAL A 24 -8.20 -2.51 2.60
N ARG A 25 -7.13 -3.30 2.67
CA ARG A 25 -6.98 -4.51 1.84
C ARG A 25 -8.09 -5.52 2.12
N VAL A 26 -8.37 -5.83 3.39
CA VAL A 26 -9.45 -6.75 3.77
C VAL A 26 -10.79 -6.23 3.25
N PHE A 27 -11.05 -4.93 3.37
CA PHE A 27 -12.28 -4.33 2.88
C PHE A 27 -12.38 -4.37 1.34
N LEU A 28 -11.29 -4.13 0.62
CA LEU A 28 -11.24 -4.26 -0.84
C LEU A 28 -11.44 -5.72 -1.29
N LEU A 29 -10.93 -6.71 -0.56
CA LEU A 29 -11.16 -8.13 -0.83
C LEU A 29 -12.64 -8.49 -0.66
N GLU A 30 -13.28 -8.03 0.41
CA GLU A 30 -14.72 -8.22 0.65
C GLU A 30 -15.58 -7.65 -0.49
N LYS A 31 -15.14 -6.54 -1.10
CA LYS A 31 -15.84 -5.89 -2.22
C LYS A 31 -15.39 -6.37 -3.60
N ASP A 32 -14.55 -7.41 -3.68
CA ASP A 32 -13.97 -7.94 -4.92
C ASP A 32 -13.25 -6.87 -5.75
N CYS A 33 -12.60 -5.92 -5.09
CA CYS A 33 -11.92 -4.77 -5.69
C CYS A 33 -10.40 -4.84 -5.58
N TRP A 34 -9.85 -5.78 -4.80
CA TRP A 34 -8.41 -5.87 -4.56
C TRP A 34 -7.60 -6.12 -5.85
N HIS A 35 -8.12 -6.95 -6.75
CA HIS A 35 -7.47 -7.24 -8.04
C HIS A 35 -7.35 -6.01 -8.95
N ILE A 36 -8.28 -5.04 -8.84
CA ILE A 36 -8.16 -3.73 -9.49
C ILE A 36 -6.95 -2.97 -8.96
N VAL A 37 -6.80 -2.91 -7.63
CA VAL A 37 -5.70 -2.18 -6.97
C VAL A 37 -4.35 -2.81 -7.27
N GLN A 38 -4.27 -4.13 -7.33
CA GLN A 38 -3.06 -4.84 -7.77
C GLN A 38 -2.80 -4.68 -9.27
N GLY A 39 -3.81 -4.30 -10.06
CA GLY A 39 -3.74 -4.26 -11.52
C GLY A 39 -3.63 -5.64 -12.16
N THR A 40 -4.09 -6.68 -11.47
CA THR A 40 -4.12 -8.07 -11.97
C THR A 40 -5.43 -8.40 -12.67
N GLU A 41 -6.48 -7.59 -12.44
CA GLU A 41 -7.76 -7.77 -13.14
C GLU A 41 -7.68 -7.26 -14.58
N THR A 42 -7.97 -8.15 -15.52
CA THR A 42 -7.96 -7.83 -16.94
C THR A 42 -9.20 -7.04 -17.33
N PRO A 43 -9.07 -5.97 -18.15
CA PRO A 43 -10.21 -5.30 -18.74
C PRO A 43 -11.09 -6.27 -19.54
N PRO A 44 -12.41 -6.00 -19.64
CA PRO A 44 -13.32 -6.79 -20.48
C PRO A 44 -12.82 -6.85 -21.94
N ALA A 45 -12.88 -8.04 -22.55
CA ALA A 45 -12.45 -8.26 -23.93
C ALA A 45 -13.36 -7.55 -24.94
N GLU A 46 -12.86 -7.39 -26.17
CA GLU A 46 -13.67 -6.93 -27.29
C GLU A 46 -14.78 -7.96 -27.58
N GLY A 47 -16.03 -7.53 -27.47
CA GLY A 47 -17.21 -8.42 -27.51
C GLY A 47 -17.78 -8.82 -26.14
N ALA A 48 -17.19 -8.34 -25.03
CA ALA A 48 -17.78 -8.52 -23.70
C ALA A 48 -19.20 -7.93 -23.63
N THR A 49 -20.05 -8.56 -22.82
CA THR A 49 -21.42 -8.11 -22.60
C THR A 49 -21.43 -6.73 -21.96
N ALA A 50 -22.49 -5.96 -22.21
CA ALA A 50 -22.69 -4.67 -21.57
C ALA A 50 -22.72 -4.77 -20.02
N LYS A 51 -23.09 -5.95 -19.48
CA LYS A 51 -23.05 -6.22 -18.04
C LYS A 51 -21.61 -6.29 -17.53
N GLU A 52 -20.75 -7.09 -18.17
CA GLU A 52 -19.34 -7.24 -17.76
C GLU A 52 -18.59 -5.91 -17.81
N VAL A 53 -18.83 -5.09 -18.85
CA VAL A 53 -18.24 -3.76 -18.95
C VAL A 53 -18.69 -2.83 -17.82
N ARG A 54 -19.98 -2.87 -17.46
CA ARG A 54 -20.51 -2.08 -16.34
C ARG A 54 -19.97 -2.56 -14.99
N ASP A 55 -19.93 -3.87 -14.76
CA ASP A 55 -19.46 -4.46 -13.50
C ASP A 55 -17.97 -4.14 -13.28
N TYR A 56 -17.14 -4.23 -14.33
CA TYR A 56 -15.74 -3.81 -14.27
C TYR A 56 -15.57 -2.33 -13.93
N ARG A 57 -16.30 -1.43 -14.61
CA ARG A 57 -16.27 0.02 -14.32
C ARG A 57 -16.71 0.32 -12.88
N LEU A 58 -17.74 -0.39 -12.40
CA LEU A 58 -18.23 -0.24 -11.04
C LEU A 58 -17.18 -0.66 -10.01
N ARG A 59 -16.49 -1.79 -10.23
CA ARG A 59 -15.36 -2.22 -9.38
C ARG A 59 -14.22 -1.22 -9.39
N LYS A 60 -13.84 -0.66 -10.55
CA LYS A 60 -12.83 0.41 -10.64
C LYS A 60 -13.17 1.62 -9.78
N SER A 61 -14.38 2.17 -9.96
CA SER A 61 -14.83 3.34 -9.20
C SER A 61 -14.94 3.02 -7.71
N ARG A 62 -15.47 1.85 -7.35
CA ARG A 62 -15.58 1.40 -5.96
C ARG A 62 -14.21 1.27 -5.29
N ALA A 63 -13.23 0.68 -5.96
CA ALA A 63 -11.88 0.53 -5.43
C ALA A 63 -11.25 1.89 -5.08
N TYR A 64 -11.34 2.86 -5.99
CA TYR A 64 -10.83 4.21 -5.76
C TYR A 64 -11.57 4.91 -4.61
N ASN A 65 -12.90 4.85 -4.61
CA ASN A 65 -13.72 5.47 -3.56
C ASN A 65 -13.41 4.91 -2.17
N ILE A 66 -13.18 3.60 -2.06
CA ILE A 66 -12.77 2.97 -0.80
C ILE A 66 -11.45 3.56 -0.30
N ILE A 67 -10.44 3.67 -1.16
CA ILE A 67 -9.15 4.28 -0.80
C ILE A 67 -9.32 5.74 -0.39
N TYR A 68 -10.04 6.53 -1.20
CA TYR A 68 -10.22 7.96 -0.97
C TYR A 68 -10.99 8.27 0.33
N LEU A 69 -12.06 7.54 0.61
CA LEU A 69 -12.90 7.76 1.80
C LEU A 69 -12.21 7.35 3.09
N ASN A 70 -11.36 6.31 3.04
CA ASN A 70 -10.55 5.85 4.17
C ASN A 70 -9.21 6.59 4.30
N THR A 71 -8.96 7.61 3.47
CA THR A 71 -7.81 8.52 3.61
C THR A 71 -8.23 9.78 4.37
N GLU A 72 -7.41 10.23 5.33
CA GLU A 72 -7.64 11.49 6.05
C GLU A 72 -7.63 12.68 5.08
N LYS A 73 -8.41 13.73 5.37
CA LYS A 73 -8.62 14.84 4.42
C LYS A 73 -7.32 15.55 4.03
N THR A 74 -6.38 15.66 4.97
CA THR A 74 -5.04 16.22 4.82
C THR A 74 -4.22 15.50 3.72
N HIS A 75 -4.38 14.18 3.60
CA HIS A 75 -3.63 13.34 2.67
C HIS A 75 -4.37 13.08 1.35
N ARG A 76 -5.66 13.46 1.21
CA ARG A 76 -6.44 13.25 -0.02
C ARG A 76 -5.90 14.02 -1.23
N SER A 77 -5.24 15.15 -1.01
CA SER A 77 -4.59 15.91 -2.07
C SER A 77 -3.55 15.08 -2.84
N LEU A 78 -2.92 14.11 -2.17
CA LEU A 78 -1.93 13.20 -2.78
C LEU A 78 -2.51 12.30 -3.87
N ILE A 79 -3.82 12.03 -3.84
CA ILE A 79 -4.48 11.10 -4.76
C ILE A 79 -5.62 11.73 -5.56
N SER A 80 -5.93 13.01 -5.32
CA SER A 80 -7.06 13.71 -5.93
C SER A 80 -6.94 13.98 -7.43
N ASP A 81 -5.75 13.82 -8.00
CA ASP A 81 -5.45 14.00 -9.42
C ASP A 81 -5.65 12.73 -10.26
N THR A 82 -6.07 11.62 -9.63
CA THR A 82 -6.35 10.35 -10.32
C THR A 82 -7.66 9.75 -9.83
N GLU A 83 -8.32 8.99 -10.70
CA GLU A 83 -9.45 8.13 -10.35
C GLU A 83 -9.07 6.64 -10.43
N ASP A 84 -7.80 6.34 -10.70
CA ASP A 84 -7.28 4.99 -10.79
C ASP A 84 -6.83 4.51 -9.41
N ALA A 85 -7.51 3.47 -8.90
CA ALA A 85 -7.29 2.95 -7.56
C ALA A 85 -5.85 2.43 -7.35
N ARG A 86 -5.22 1.86 -8.39
CA ARG A 86 -3.84 1.38 -8.31
C ARG A 86 -2.87 2.55 -8.22
N GLN A 87 -3.05 3.58 -9.04
CA GLN A 87 -2.23 4.79 -8.96
C GLN A 87 -2.37 5.49 -7.60
N ALA A 88 -3.60 5.60 -7.09
CA ALA A 88 -3.85 6.16 -5.76
C ALA A 88 -3.11 5.38 -4.67
N TRP A 89 -3.22 4.04 -4.69
CA TRP A 89 -2.53 3.17 -3.75
C TRP A 89 -1.00 3.34 -3.79
N GLU A 90 -0.40 3.37 -4.99
CA GLU A 90 1.04 3.53 -5.15
C GLU A 90 1.53 4.93 -4.70
N LYS A 91 0.76 5.99 -4.94
CA LYS A 91 1.10 7.34 -4.45
C LYS A 91 1.12 7.39 -2.93
N LEU A 92 0.11 6.80 -2.27
CA LEU A 92 0.09 6.70 -0.81
C LEU A 92 1.28 5.87 -0.31
N LYS A 93 1.56 4.73 -0.93
CA LYS A 93 2.72 3.89 -0.59
C LYS A 93 4.04 4.64 -0.69
N GLN A 94 4.28 5.37 -1.77
CA GLN A 94 5.49 6.16 -1.96
C GLN A 94 5.61 7.27 -0.91
N HIS A 95 4.50 7.89 -0.51
CA HIS A 95 4.48 8.98 0.48
C HIS A 95 4.77 8.49 1.90
N PHE A 96 4.04 7.48 2.38
CA PHE A 96 4.14 7.00 3.77
C PHE A 96 5.27 5.99 3.98
N ARG A 97 5.62 5.24 2.93
CA ARG A 97 6.73 4.27 2.94
C ARG A 97 7.67 4.53 1.76
N PRO A 98 8.42 5.65 1.76
CA PRO A 98 9.47 5.86 0.78
C PRO A 98 10.53 4.76 0.97
N GLU A 99 10.61 3.84 0.01
CA GLU A 99 11.71 2.88 -0.10
C GLU A 99 12.95 3.64 -0.56
N SER A 100 13.58 4.38 0.35
CA SER A 100 14.91 4.93 0.10
C SER A 100 15.95 3.85 0.35
N ARG A 101 16.95 3.75 -0.54
CA ARG A 101 18.15 2.91 -0.30
C ARG A 101 18.76 3.20 1.06
N ALA A 102 18.72 4.45 1.51
CA ALA A 102 19.16 4.87 2.84
C ALA A 102 18.35 4.24 3.98
N ARG A 103 17.01 4.12 3.88
CA ARG A 103 16.21 3.37 4.88
C ARG A 103 16.53 1.87 4.85
N ALA A 104 16.73 1.28 3.67
CA ALA A 104 17.14 -0.12 3.58
C ALA A 104 18.50 -0.34 4.25
N VAL A 105 19.48 0.54 3.98
CA VAL A 105 20.80 0.53 4.62
C VAL A 105 20.69 0.77 6.13
N ALA A 106 19.90 1.74 6.59
CA ALA A 106 19.69 2.01 8.00
C ALA A 106 19.01 0.85 8.74
N LEU A 107 18.03 0.19 8.11
CA LEU A 107 17.39 -1.02 8.65
C LEU A 107 18.38 -2.18 8.71
N THR A 108 19.20 -2.39 7.67
CA THR A 108 20.26 -3.39 7.73
C THR A 108 21.28 -3.06 8.82
N TYR A 109 21.70 -1.80 8.94
CA TYR A 109 22.65 -1.35 9.95
C TYR A 109 22.08 -1.54 11.36
N ALA A 110 20.82 -1.18 11.60
CA ALA A 110 20.12 -1.39 12.87
C ALA A 110 19.99 -2.89 13.22
N PHE A 111 19.67 -3.73 12.23
CA PHE A 111 19.60 -5.18 12.40
C PHE A 111 20.96 -5.77 12.77
N PHE A 112 22.02 -5.41 12.05
CA PHE A 112 23.38 -5.84 12.35
C PHE A 112 23.86 -5.29 13.70
N SER A 113 23.62 -4.01 14.01
CA SER A 113 24.02 -3.41 15.29
C SER A 113 23.31 -4.06 16.49
N CYS A 114 22.07 -4.51 16.31
CA CYS A 114 21.32 -5.22 17.35
C CYS A 114 21.90 -6.64 17.57
N LYS A 115 22.35 -7.31 16.50
CA LYS A 115 23.08 -8.59 16.58
C LYS A 115 24.50 -8.46 17.14
N ILE A 116 25.11 -7.27 17.06
CA ILE A 116 26.49 -7.06 17.51
C ILE A 116 26.62 -6.85 19.03
N GLN A 117 25.52 -6.70 19.79
CA GLN A 117 25.62 -6.73 21.25
C GLN A 117 26.11 -8.09 21.81
N GLU A 118 26.24 -9.13 20.97
CA GLU A 118 26.88 -10.42 21.31
C GLU A 118 28.36 -10.54 20.87
N GLY A 119 29.00 -9.41 20.51
CA GLY A 119 30.45 -9.26 20.54
C GLY A 119 31.22 -9.61 19.27
N LYS A 120 31.75 -8.56 18.60
CA LYS A 120 32.97 -8.46 17.75
C LYS A 120 32.68 -7.59 16.50
N LEU A 121 32.94 -6.28 16.62
CA LEU A 121 32.67 -5.27 15.58
C LEU A 121 33.93 -4.80 14.82
N GLN A 122 35.14 -5.23 15.20
CA GLN A 122 36.35 -4.59 14.69
C GLN A 122 36.82 -5.07 13.30
N ASP A 123 36.38 -6.23 12.81
CA ASP A 123 36.87 -6.73 11.52
C ASP A 123 35.94 -6.38 10.33
N CYS A 124 34.65 -6.11 10.56
CA CYS A 124 33.69 -5.97 9.45
C CYS A 124 33.71 -4.59 8.78
N MET A 125 34.05 -3.52 9.49
CA MET A 125 34.08 -2.17 8.89
C MET A 125 35.26 -1.96 7.93
N LEU A 126 36.37 -2.69 8.11
CA LEU A 126 37.55 -2.56 7.25
C LEU A 126 37.36 -3.18 5.86
N LEU A 127 36.47 -4.17 5.71
CA LEU A 127 36.23 -4.83 4.42
C LEU A 127 35.36 -4.00 3.47
N VAL A 128 34.43 -3.20 4.00
CA VAL A 128 33.53 -2.36 3.17
C VAL A 128 34.26 -1.16 2.58
N TYR A 129 35.24 -0.59 3.30
CA TYR A 129 36.03 0.54 2.80
C TYR A 129 37.15 0.14 1.83
N ALA A 130 37.59 -1.13 1.82
CA ALA A 130 38.68 -1.59 0.95
C ALA A 130 38.23 -2.03 -0.46
N SER A 131 36.93 -1.95 -0.77
CA SER A 131 36.36 -2.37 -2.06
C SER A 131 35.68 -1.23 -2.85
N LEU A 132 35.93 0.02 -2.44
CA LEU A 132 35.62 1.25 -3.18
C LEU A 132 36.94 1.85 -3.69
#